data_AF-A0A451CF72-F1
#
_entry.id   AF-A0A451CF72-F1
#
_cell.length_a   1.000
_cell.length_b   1.000
_cell.length_c   1.000
_cell.angle_alpha   90.00
_cell.angle_beta   90.00
_cell.angle_gamma   90.00
#
_symmetry.space_group_name_H-M   'P 1'
#
loop_
_entity.id
_entity.type
_entity.pdbx_description
1 polymer ?
#
loop_
_entity_poly.entity_id
_entity_poly.type
_entity_poly.pdbx_seq_one_letter_code
_entity_poly.pdbx_strand_id
1 'polypeptide(L)'
;TYDSTTGVTVTSSDDRISGDDITITETASFDNEHAGAQGVTITGITLGGSDAGNYSYNTTASTSATINQASLTVGYSATDKTYDSTTGVTVTSSDDRISGDDITITETASFTDEHVGTHTVNVTGITLGGSDAGNYTYNTTASTSATISVKAITATAIAAADKVYDSTTTASVSGGEITGGSTADDDNLFITGDDVALDVSGATGIFDSEHVGAHGVTVSGLALTGTDAGNYTITDASGASATITAKAVDISGSRVYDSTVNVAASIFTAATGITGEALNLTGSGTVASKNVSAGSQTVTLGNLALADGAGGLASNYTLTGGTHTATITAKTITASGVTASDKVYDGTVTATLITTNATLTGGAAADNDNKYYTGDAVTLMTSGASGSFGDAQVGAGKTVTVSNLALSGDDAGNYLLALYKTLADITEQRIESSLIDERTESPLTEVMGYISVTQTSSVSVEVLASETLVEIDSSINVANFSDIQFASVSTGSESAATGSQHITGFESSGGGSGSSGGNSESSGDNSKPARGRRNRP
;
A
#
# COMPACT_ATOMS: atom_id res chain seq x y z
N THR A 1 -52.22 37.89 61.04
CA THR A 1 -50.87 37.63 60.50
C THR A 1 -50.35 38.93 59.95
N TYR A 2 -49.04 39.15 59.94
CA TYR A 2 -48.44 40.35 59.37
C TYR A 2 -48.92 40.58 57.93
N ASP A 3 -49.41 41.78 57.65
CA ASP A 3 -49.95 42.19 56.35
C ASP A 3 -49.55 43.63 55.95
N SER A 4 -48.51 44.19 56.59
CA SER A 4 -48.05 45.59 56.49
C SER A 4 -49.04 46.66 56.95
N THR A 5 -50.15 46.30 57.63
CA THR A 5 -51.13 47.26 58.16
C THR A 5 -51.32 47.16 59.67
N THR A 6 -51.91 48.19 60.26
CA THR A 6 -52.33 48.20 61.67
C THR A 6 -53.79 47.78 61.86
N GLY A 7 -54.51 47.41 60.79
CA GLY A 7 -55.95 47.16 60.84
C GLY A 7 -56.32 45.91 61.65
N VAL A 8 -57.31 46.00 62.53
CA VAL A 8 -57.79 44.83 63.29
C VAL A 8 -59.30 44.90 63.56
N THR A 9 -59.96 43.75 63.47
CA THR A 9 -61.35 43.60 63.90
C THR A 9 -61.40 43.22 65.37
N VAL A 10 -62.16 43.95 66.17
CA VAL A 10 -62.46 43.62 67.57
C VAL A 10 -63.87 43.07 67.72
N THR A 11 -64.12 42.34 68.80
CA THR A 11 -65.48 41.97 69.23
C THR A 11 -65.75 42.66 70.55
N SER A 12 -66.57 43.70 70.52
CA SER A 12 -67.04 44.38 71.72
C SER A 12 -68.08 43.54 72.48
N SER A 13 -68.14 43.75 73.79
CA SER A 13 -69.14 43.18 74.69
C SER A 13 -69.71 44.29 75.56
N ASP A 14 -71.01 44.27 75.81
CA ASP A 14 -71.71 45.21 76.69
C ASP A 14 -72.49 44.48 77.79
N ASP A 15 -73.02 45.24 78.74
CA ASP A 15 -73.83 44.79 79.86
C ASP A 15 -75.32 45.17 79.70
N ARG A 16 -75.80 45.27 78.46
CA ARG A 16 -77.17 45.73 78.15
C ARG A 16 -78.26 44.90 78.84
N ILE A 17 -79.37 45.54 79.11
CA ILE A 17 -80.59 44.86 79.55
C ILE A 17 -81.15 44.02 78.39
N SER A 18 -81.57 42.79 78.69
CA SER A 18 -82.05 41.84 77.69
C SER A 18 -83.37 42.32 77.08
N GLY A 19 -83.33 42.68 75.80
CA GLY A 19 -84.44 43.24 75.03
C GLY A 19 -84.12 44.56 74.34
N ASP A 20 -83.08 45.27 74.79
CA ASP A 20 -82.73 46.60 74.32
C ASP A 20 -81.99 46.59 72.97
N ASP A 21 -82.42 47.47 72.05
CA ASP A 21 -81.81 47.65 70.74
C ASP A 21 -80.62 48.63 70.83
N ILE A 22 -79.41 48.05 70.80
CA ILE A 22 -78.14 48.78 70.78
C ILE A 22 -77.23 48.19 69.70
N THR A 23 -76.71 49.04 68.83
CA THR A 23 -75.63 48.74 67.88
C THR A 23 -74.37 49.48 68.28
N ILE A 24 -73.26 48.78 68.46
CA ILE A 24 -71.94 49.40 68.68
C ILE A 24 -71.28 49.62 67.32
N THR A 25 -70.74 50.81 67.09
CA THR A 25 -69.75 51.05 66.03
C THR A 25 -68.47 51.56 66.65
N GLU A 26 -67.33 51.05 66.19
CA GLU A 26 -66.00 51.33 66.72
C GLU A 26 -64.94 51.15 65.62
N THR A 27 -63.76 51.73 65.82
CA THR A 27 -62.59 51.51 64.98
C THR A 27 -61.43 51.05 65.85
N ALA A 28 -60.82 49.92 65.50
CA ALA A 28 -59.67 49.37 66.21
C ALA A 28 -58.43 49.31 65.31
N SER A 29 -57.28 49.60 65.90
CA SER A 29 -55.97 49.54 65.27
C SER A 29 -54.98 48.92 66.25
N PHE A 30 -54.04 48.12 65.75
CA PHE A 30 -52.80 47.85 66.46
C PHE A 30 -52.01 49.15 66.68
N ASP A 31 -51.18 49.18 67.72
CA ASP A 31 -50.31 50.31 68.03
C ASP A 31 -49.12 50.44 67.03
N ASN A 32 -48.78 49.35 66.35
CA ASN A 32 -47.88 49.29 65.18
C ASN A 32 -48.15 47.99 64.38
N GLU A 33 -47.65 47.94 63.16
CA GLU A 33 -47.85 46.87 62.17
C GLU A 33 -46.94 45.65 62.36
N HIS A 34 -45.88 45.72 63.18
CA HIS A 34 -44.87 44.67 63.26
C HIS A 34 -45.35 43.37 63.93
N ALA A 35 -44.76 42.24 63.56
CA ALA A 35 -45.10 40.96 64.19
C ALA A 35 -44.68 40.91 65.68
N GLY A 36 -45.50 40.26 66.51
CA GLY A 36 -45.31 40.17 67.96
C GLY A 36 -46.60 40.42 68.74
N ALA A 37 -46.48 40.52 70.06
CA ALA A 37 -47.59 40.93 70.92
C ALA A 37 -47.75 42.45 70.85
N GLN A 38 -48.91 42.91 70.39
CA GLN A 38 -49.20 44.32 70.18
C GLN A 38 -50.39 44.79 71.02
N GLY A 39 -50.34 46.05 71.44
CA GLY A 39 -51.53 46.72 71.95
C GLY A 39 -52.51 47.01 70.80
N VAL A 40 -53.79 47.04 71.13
CA VAL A 40 -54.88 47.38 70.24
C VAL A 40 -55.64 48.54 70.85
N THR A 41 -55.59 49.68 70.18
CA THR A 41 -56.27 50.92 70.55
C THR A 41 -57.62 50.99 69.84
N ILE A 42 -58.71 51.14 70.60
CA ILE A 42 -60.10 51.19 70.12
C ILE A 42 -60.63 52.61 70.34
N THR A 43 -61.13 53.24 69.29
CA THR A 43 -61.62 54.62 69.30
C THR A 43 -62.92 54.75 68.50
N GLY A 44 -63.56 55.92 68.59
CA GLY A 44 -64.80 56.19 67.84
C GLY A 44 -65.98 55.34 68.27
N ILE A 45 -65.94 54.78 69.49
CA ILE A 45 -67.03 53.98 70.05
C ILE A 45 -68.28 54.86 70.13
N THR A 46 -69.36 54.44 69.48
CA THR A 46 -70.68 55.07 69.59
C THR A 46 -71.78 54.03 69.65
N LEU A 47 -72.85 54.34 70.39
CA LEU A 47 -74.07 53.54 70.45
C LEU A 47 -75.13 54.10 69.49
N GLY A 48 -75.70 53.22 68.68
CA GLY A 48 -76.93 53.42 67.90
C GLY A 48 -78.01 52.43 68.33
N GLY A 49 -79.18 52.44 67.68
CA GLY A 49 -80.37 51.69 68.10
C GLY A 49 -81.35 52.53 68.93
N SER A 50 -82.57 52.04 69.17
CA SER A 50 -83.60 52.84 69.88
C SER A 50 -83.25 53.16 71.33
N ASP A 51 -82.49 52.29 71.99
CA ASP A 51 -82.27 52.35 73.44
C ASP A 51 -80.90 52.94 73.82
N ALA A 52 -80.07 53.27 72.84
CA ALA A 52 -78.73 53.85 73.02
C ALA A 52 -78.68 55.06 73.97
N GLY A 53 -79.72 55.91 73.96
CA GLY A 53 -79.81 57.10 74.82
C GLY A 53 -79.96 56.80 76.32
N ASN A 54 -80.25 55.55 76.69
CA ASN A 54 -80.39 55.11 78.08
C ASN A 54 -79.04 54.71 78.72
N TYR A 55 -77.97 54.59 77.93
CA TYR A 55 -76.68 54.02 78.34
C TYR A 55 -75.55 55.06 78.34
N SER A 56 -74.71 55.02 79.37
CA SER A 56 -73.41 55.68 79.37
C SER A 56 -72.33 54.71 78.91
N TYR A 57 -71.49 55.11 77.96
CA TYR A 57 -70.45 54.26 77.37
C TYR A 57 -69.08 54.96 77.39
N ASN A 58 -68.01 54.17 77.32
CA ASN A 58 -66.65 54.65 77.12
C ASN A 58 -66.42 54.99 75.64
N THR A 59 -65.81 56.13 75.34
CA THR A 59 -65.51 56.55 73.95
C THR A 59 -64.24 55.93 73.38
N THR A 60 -63.44 55.28 74.24
CA THR A 60 -62.17 54.60 73.92
C THR A 60 -62.02 53.33 74.75
N ALA A 61 -61.34 52.32 74.21
CA ALA A 61 -60.93 51.12 74.93
C ALA A 61 -59.54 50.66 74.46
N SER A 62 -58.94 49.70 75.18
CA SER A 62 -57.65 49.10 74.81
C SER A 62 -57.64 47.62 75.16
N THR A 63 -57.04 46.80 74.29
CA THR A 63 -56.76 45.39 74.55
C THR A 63 -55.38 45.02 73.97
N SER A 64 -55.02 43.75 73.92
CA SER A 64 -53.85 43.27 73.19
C SER A 64 -54.17 42.03 72.35
N ALA A 65 -53.42 41.87 71.26
CA ALA A 65 -53.48 40.70 70.39
C ALA A 65 -52.10 40.47 69.74
N THR A 66 -51.88 39.27 69.19
CA THR A 66 -50.60 38.92 68.56
C THR A 66 -50.71 39.03 67.04
N ILE A 67 -49.85 39.85 66.43
CA ILE A 67 -49.59 39.79 64.99
C ILE A 67 -48.63 38.62 64.76
N ASN A 68 -49.15 37.47 64.33
CA ASN A 68 -48.31 36.33 63.92
C ASN A 68 -47.44 36.73 62.71
N GLN A 69 -46.18 36.32 62.71
CA GLN A 69 -45.28 36.50 61.56
C GLN A 69 -45.87 35.91 60.27
N ALA A 70 -45.57 36.55 59.13
CA ALA A 70 -45.83 35.98 57.81
C ALA A 70 -44.80 34.88 57.47
N SER A 71 -45.05 34.11 56.41
CA SER A 71 -44.06 33.19 55.84
C SER A 71 -43.38 33.84 54.64
N LEU A 72 -42.05 33.83 54.61
CA LEU A 72 -41.22 34.22 53.49
C LEU A 72 -40.51 32.98 52.93
N THR A 73 -40.49 32.83 51.61
CA THR A 73 -39.76 31.77 50.89
C THR A 73 -38.61 32.40 50.11
N VAL A 74 -37.38 32.14 50.54
CA VAL A 74 -36.17 32.59 49.84
C VAL A 74 -35.68 31.49 48.88
N GLY A 75 -35.73 31.78 47.57
CA GLY A 75 -35.22 30.94 46.50
C GLY A 75 -33.93 31.48 45.87
N TYR A 76 -33.16 30.62 45.21
CA TYR A 76 -31.85 30.98 44.65
C TYR A 76 -31.61 30.43 43.25
N SER A 77 -30.89 31.19 42.43
CA SER A 77 -30.23 30.73 41.21
C SER A 77 -28.72 30.83 41.34
N ALA A 78 -27.99 29.78 40.97
CA ALA A 78 -26.53 29.79 40.92
C ALA A 78 -26.03 30.09 39.50
N THR A 79 -24.81 30.62 39.39
CA THR A 79 -24.12 30.79 38.10
C THR A 79 -23.24 29.58 37.79
N ASP A 80 -23.24 29.15 36.52
CA ASP A 80 -22.24 28.20 36.00
C ASP A 80 -20.81 28.78 36.14
N LYS A 81 -19.81 27.90 36.21
CA LYS A 81 -18.38 28.26 36.32
C LYS A 81 -17.50 27.28 35.53
N THR A 82 -16.28 27.67 35.20
CA THR A 82 -15.23 26.72 34.81
C THR A 82 -14.71 25.98 36.05
N TYR A 83 -14.13 24.81 35.85
CA TYR A 83 -13.40 24.07 36.88
C TYR A 83 -12.20 24.86 37.42
N ASP A 84 -12.24 25.16 38.72
CA ASP A 84 -11.20 25.90 39.46
C ASP A 84 -10.68 25.15 40.71
N SER A 85 -10.96 23.85 40.82
CA SER A 85 -10.65 23.01 41.99
C SER A 85 -11.32 23.51 43.30
N THR A 86 -12.48 24.20 43.22
CA THR A 86 -13.27 24.61 44.39
C THR A 86 -14.78 24.44 44.22
N THR A 87 -15.45 24.09 45.32
CA THR A 87 -16.92 24.05 45.44
C THR A 87 -17.58 25.43 45.57
N GLY A 88 -16.82 26.53 45.64
CA GLY A 88 -17.37 27.88 45.84
C GLY A 88 -18.16 28.39 44.63
N VAL A 89 -19.32 29.01 44.87
CA VAL A 89 -20.19 29.53 43.81
C VAL A 89 -20.93 30.79 44.25
N THR A 90 -21.20 31.70 43.31
CA THR A 90 -22.07 32.87 43.54
C THR A 90 -23.52 32.50 43.27
N VAL A 91 -24.42 32.96 44.14
CA VAL A 91 -25.87 32.81 43.97
C VAL A 91 -26.55 34.17 43.93
N THR A 92 -27.75 34.21 43.34
CA THR A 92 -28.66 35.36 43.38
C THR A 92 -29.92 34.93 44.11
N SER A 93 -30.31 35.69 45.14
CA SER A 93 -31.51 35.46 45.94
C SER A 93 -32.77 36.05 45.29
N SER A 94 -33.91 35.49 45.67
CA SER A 94 -35.26 35.90 45.29
C SER A 94 -36.22 35.54 46.42
N ASP A 95 -37.27 36.32 46.64
CA ASP A 95 -38.23 36.08 47.72
C ASP A 95 -39.64 36.62 47.39
N ASP A 96 -40.61 36.28 48.24
CA ASP A 96 -42.04 36.59 48.12
C ASP A 96 -42.54 37.64 49.15
N ARG A 97 -41.66 38.56 49.58
CA ARG A 97 -41.98 39.58 50.60
C ARG A 97 -43.15 40.49 50.21
N ILE A 98 -43.77 41.10 51.21
CA ILE A 98 -44.70 42.21 51.00
C ILE A 98 -43.92 43.41 50.40
N SER A 99 -44.52 44.02 49.38
CA SER A 99 -43.85 45.07 48.59
C SER A 99 -43.71 46.37 49.39
N GLY A 100 -42.48 46.66 49.81
CA GLY A 100 -42.12 47.86 50.58
C GLY A 100 -41.19 47.55 51.74
N ASP A 101 -41.21 46.29 52.20
CA ASP A 101 -40.49 45.81 53.37
C ASP A 101 -38.97 45.82 53.20
N ASP A 102 -38.27 46.40 54.19
CA ASP A 102 -36.81 46.39 54.27
C ASP A 102 -36.32 45.05 54.82
N ILE A 103 -35.94 44.17 53.89
CA ILE A 103 -35.30 42.88 54.19
C ILE A 103 -34.00 42.76 53.39
N THR A 104 -32.90 42.52 54.10
CA THR A 104 -31.62 42.05 53.54
C THR A 104 -31.47 40.57 53.79
N ILE A 105 -30.83 39.87 52.84
CA ILE A 105 -30.59 38.42 52.90
C ILE A 105 -29.08 38.21 52.85
N THR A 106 -28.57 37.29 53.68
CA THR A 106 -27.20 36.80 53.61
C THR A 106 -27.19 35.27 53.74
N GLU A 107 -26.27 34.62 53.04
CA GLU A 107 -26.18 33.17 52.93
C GLU A 107 -24.74 32.68 52.71
N THR A 108 -24.56 31.36 52.71
CA THR A 108 -23.41 30.69 52.11
C THR A 108 -23.87 29.67 51.08
N ALA A 109 -23.17 29.58 49.94
CA ALA A 109 -23.49 28.67 48.85
C ALA A 109 -22.26 27.88 48.39
N SER A 110 -22.44 26.58 48.16
CA SER A 110 -21.41 25.73 47.58
C SER A 110 -22.01 24.61 46.73
N PHE A 111 -21.29 24.18 45.70
CA PHE A 111 -21.58 22.92 45.03
C PHE A 111 -21.41 21.72 45.98
N THR A 112 -22.09 20.61 45.67
CA THR A 112 -21.91 19.32 46.35
C THR A 112 -20.65 18.57 45.93
N ASP A 113 -20.07 18.95 44.78
CA ASP A 113 -18.89 18.34 44.16
C ASP A 113 -18.14 19.45 43.40
N GLU A 114 -16.81 19.34 43.31
CA GLU A 114 -15.94 20.31 42.62
C GLU A 114 -15.57 19.91 41.19
N HIS A 115 -15.83 18.65 40.80
CA HIS A 115 -15.51 18.13 39.48
C HIS A 115 -16.47 18.67 38.40
N VAL A 116 -16.08 18.52 37.13
CA VAL A 116 -16.94 18.89 35.99
C VAL A 116 -18.26 18.13 35.97
N GLY A 117 -19.35 18.85 35.73
CA GLY A 117 -20.71 18.30 35.68
C GLY A 117 -21.77 19.32 36.12
N THR A 118 -23.03 18.94 35.97
CA THR A 118 -24.16 19.69 36.57
C THR A 118 -24.41 19.15 37.97
N HIS A 119 -24.24 20.02 38.97
CA HIS A 119 -24.24 19.65 40.38
C HIS A 119 -25.30 20.42 41.17
N THR A 120 -25.64 19.89 42.34
CA THR A 120 -26.50 20.60 43.29
C THR A 120 -25.68 21.69 43.98
N VAL A 121 -26.25 22.89 44.11
CA VAL A 121 -25.73 23.95 44.95
C VAL A 121 -26.57 23.98 46.22
N ASN A 122 -25.92 23.74 47.36
CA ASN A 122 -26.52 23.85 48.68
C ASN A 122 -26.38 25.30 49.15
N VAL A 123 -27.50 25.92 49.55
CA VAL A 123 -27.52 27.24 50.17
C VAL A 123 -27.91 27.09 51.63
N THR A 124 -27.06 27.57 52.53
CA THR A 124 -27.20 27.39 53.99
C THR A 124 -26.89 28.67 54.73
N GLY A 125 -27.26 28.74 56.01
CA GLY A 125 -27.01 29.93 56.83
C GLY A 125 -27.78 31.16 56.33
N ILE A 126 -28.92 30.94 55.66
CA ILE A 126 -29.82 32.02 55.24
C ILE A 126 -30.27 32.76 56.50
N THR A 127 -30.06 34.08 56.54
CA THR A 127 -30.57 34.95 57.60
C THR A 127 -31.16 36.23 57.02
N LEU A 128 -32.24 36.71 57.63
CA LEU A 128 -32.86 38.00 57.30
C LEU A 128 -32.35 39.11 58.22
N GLY A 129 -32.02 40.26 57.64
CA GLY A 129 -31.79 41.55 58.32
C GLY A 129 -32.68 42.65 57.73
N GLY A 130 -32.50 43.91 58.16
CA GLY A 130 -33.40 45.03 57.81
C GLY A 130 -34.50 45.26 58.87
N SER A 131 -35.26 46.35 58.78
CA SER A 131 -36.29 46.67 59.80
C SER A 131 -37.40 45.63 59.87
N ASP A 132 -37.74 45.00 58.76
CA ASP A 132 -38.92 44.16 58.63
C ASP A 132 -38.65 42.65 58.73
N ALA A 133 -37.39 42.26 58.89
CA ALA A 133 -37.00 40.86 59.11
C ALA A 133 -37.72 40.21 60.29
N GLY A 134 -38.03 40.97 61.35
CA GLY A 134 -38.79 40.50 62.51
C GLY A 134 -40.23 40.11 62.19
N ASN A 135 -40.77 40.53 61.04
CA ASN A 135 -42.15 40.27 60.63
C ASN A 135 -42.34 38.88 60.00
N TYR A 136 -41.26 38.14 59.73
CA TYR A 136 -41.29 36.90 58.93
C TYR A 136 -40.67 35.68 59.62
N THR A 137 -41.27 34.53 59.31
CA THR A 137 -40.64 33.20 59.38
C THR A 137 -40.11 32.84 57.99
N TYR A 138 -38.99 32.11 57.89
CA TYR A 138 -38.32 31.85 56.62
C TYR A 138 -37.59 30.50 56.59
N ASN A 139 -37.24 30.02 55.39
CA ASN A 139 -36.39 28.84 55.22
C ASN A 139 -34.92 29.18 55.48
N THR A 140 -34.27 28.39 56.34
CA THR A 140 -32.83 28.57 56.69
C THR A 140 -31.87 27.85 55.73
N THR A 141 -32.42 27.04 54.83
CA THR A 141 -31.71 26.36 53.74
C THR A 141 -32.52 26.42 52.44
N ALA A 142 -31.81 26.31 51.31
CA ALA A 142 -32.38 26.13 49.99
C ALA A 142 -31.41 25.29 49.14
N SER A 143 -31.85 24.85 47.95
CA SER A 143 -30.97 24.26 46.96
C SER A 143 -31.32 24.75 45.56
N THR A 144 -30.33 24.72 44.68
CA THR A 144 -30.43 25.04 43.26
C THR A 144 -29.43 24.18 42.48
N SER A 145 -29.24 24.42 41.19
CA SER A 145 -28.28 23.68 40.37
C SER A 145 -27.53 24.61 39.42
N ALA A 146 -26.25 24.31 39.19
CA ALA A 146 -25.43 24.95 38.16
C ALA A 146 -24.41 23.93 37.63
N THR A 147 -23.67 24.31 36.61
CA THR A 147 -22.70 23.46 35.90
C THR A 147 -21.27 23.96 36.12
N ILE A 148 -20.38 23.03 36.40
CA ILE A 148 -18.93 23.21 36.33
C ILE A 148 -18.48 22.70 34.95
N SER A 149 -17.97 23.58 34.10
CA SER A 149 -17.47 23.22 32.76
C SER A 149 -15.98 22.89 32.77
N VAL A 150 -15.55 22.06 31.80
CA VAL A 150 -14.13 21.71 31.60
C VAL A 150 -13.23 22.93 31.47
N LYS A 151 -12.05 22.87 32.09
CA LYS A 151 -10.98 23.85 31.86
C LYS A 151 -10.17 23.46 30.63
N ALA A 152 -9.84 24.43 29.78
CA ALA A 152 -8.97 24.20 28.63
C ALA A 152 -7.50 24.26 29.05
N ILE A 153 -6.68 23.31 28.57
CA ILE A 153 -5.23 23.31 28.74
C ILE A 153 -4.48 22.95 27.45
N THR A 154 -3.19 23.26 27.39
CA THR A 154 -2.33 23.00 26.23
C THR A 154 -1.14 22.10 26.56
N ALA A 155 -0.86 21.14 25.68
CA ALA A 155 0.41 20.40 25.66
C ALA A 155 1.47 21.21 24.90
N THR A 156 2.69 21.21 25.41
CA THR A 156 3.87 21.82 24.79
C THR A 156 4.96 20.76 24.58
N ALA A 157 6.08 21.11 23.93
CA ALA A 157 7.27 20.25 23.82
C ALA A 157 7.04 18.83 23.20
N ILE A 158 5.96 18.63 22.44
CA ILE A 158 5.79 17.43 21.60
C ILE A 158 6.78 17.53 20.44
N ALA A 159 7.59 16.48 20.27
CA ALA A 159 8.57 16.38 19.20
C ALA A 159 8.04 15.50 18.05
N ALA A 160 8.23 15.94 16.82
CA ALA A 160 8.09 15.11 15.63
C ALA A 160 9.46 14.55 15.20
N ALA A 161 9.49 13.34 14.65
CA ALA A 161 10.70 12.72 14.15
C ALA A 161 10.96 13.03 12.66
N ASP A 162 12.20 13.36 12.31
CA ASP A 162 12.68 13.38 10.93
C ASP A 162 12.48 12.01 10.25
N LYS A 163 12.27 12.01 8.94
CA LYS A 163 12.20 10.77 8.15
C LYS A 163 12.85 10.89 6.78
N VAL A 164 12.97 9.76 6.10
CA VAL A 164 13.30 9.68 4.68
C VAL A 164 11.99 9.69 3.88
N TYR A 165 11.97 10.33 2.71
CA TYR A 165 10.81 10.38 1.82
C TYR A 165 10.22 8.99 1.54
N ASP A 166 8.92 8.84 1.80
CA ASP A 166 8.18 7.59 1.72
C ASP A 166 6.81 7.72 1.01
N SER A 167 6.55 8.88 0.38
CA SER A 167 5.26 9.25 -0.23
C SER A 167 4.07 9.33 0.75
N THR A 168 4.31 9.60 2.04
CA THR A 168 3.24 9.80 3.03
C THR A 168 3.44 11.05 3.89
N THR A 169 2.34 11.65 4.35
CA THR A 169 2.36 12.74 5.33
C THR A 169 2.44 12.27 6.79
N THR A 170 2.48 10.96 7.07
CA THR A 170 2.53 10.45 8.45
C THR A 170 3.83 10.87 9.15
N ALA A 171 3.70 11.47 10.33
CA ALA A 171 4.79 11.80 11.24
C ALA A 171 4.71 10.98 12.53
N SER A 172 5.86 10.53 13.05
CA SER A 172 5.95 9.96 14.40
C SER A 172 6.11 11.08 15.41
N VAL A 173 5.26 11.11 16.44
CA VAL A 173 5.29 12.10 17.52
C VAL A 173 5.66 11.44 18.85
N SER A 174 6.30 12.20 19.75
CA SER A 174 6.74 11.70 21.06
C SER A 174 7.04 12.85 22.03
N GLY A 175 7.28 12.52 23.30
CA GLY A 175 7.53 13.52 24.35
C GLY A 175 6.24 14.24 24.72
N GLY A 176 6.31 15.57 24.83
CA GLY A 176 5.19 16.39 25.28
C GLY A 176 5.17 16.60 26.79
N GLU A 177 4.82 17.81 27.20
CA GLU A 177 4.67 18.21 28.59
C GLU A 177 3.41 19.07 28.75
N ILE A 178 2.68 18.87 29.85
CA ILE A 178 1.73 19.85 30.37
C ILE A 178 2.40 20.56 31.55
N THR A 179 2.38 21.89 31.56
CA THR A 179 2.95 22.69 32.64
C THR A 179 1.88 23.00 33.67
N GLY A 180 2.17 22.72 34.95
CA GLY A 180 1.34 23.16 36.06
C GLY A 180 1.73 24.59 36.44
N GLY A 181 0.76 25.41 36.83
CA GLY A 181 1.11 26.78 37.26
C GLY A 181 0.00 27.70 37.71
N SER A 182 -1.29 27.34 37.55
CA SER A 182 -2.37 28.28 37.82
C SER A 182 -3.11 28.11 39.13
N THR A 183 -3.39 29.24 39.77
CA THR A 183 -4.53 29.45 40.66
C THR A 183 -5.62 30.30 39.99
N ALA A 184 -5.50 30.54 38.68
CA ALA A 184 -6.44 31.29 37.86
C ALA A 184 -7.05 30.38 36.78
N ASP A 185 -8.06 30.88 36.07
CA ASP A 185 -8.79 30.10 35.05
C ASP A 185 -8.37 30.44 33.60
N ASP A 186 -7.55 31.48 33.41
CA ASP A 186 -7.39 32.17 32.12
C ASP A 186 -6.06 31.93 31.37
N ASP A 187 -5.24 30.96 31.80
CA ASP A 187 -3.86 30.76 31.33
C ASP A 187 -3.58 29.45 30.57
N ASN A 188 -4.59 28.62 30.31
CA ASN A 188 -4.48 27.28 29.70
C ASN A 188 -3.51 26.31 30.45
N LEU A 189 -3.28 26.51 31.75
CA LEU A 189 -2.51 25.59 32.59
C LEU A 189 -3.41 24.77 33.52
N PHE A 190 -2.95 23.56 33.88
CA PHE A 190 -3.63 22.76 34.89
C PHE A 190 -3.35 23.28 36.30
N ILE A 191 -4.28 22.99 37.22
CA ILE A 191 -4.25 23.50 38.59
C ILE A 191 -3.25 22.70 39.41
N THR A 192 -2.43 23.40 40.20
CA THR A 192 -1.36 22.74 40.96
C THR A 192 -1.92 21.97 42.15
N GLY A 193 -1.89 20.63 42.04
CA GLY A 193 -2.38 19.71 43.07
C GLY A 193 -3.15 18.54 42.47
N ASP A 194 -3.77 18.77 41.32
CA ASP A 194 -4.58 17.80 40.59
C ASP A 194 -3.72 16.64 40.03
N ASP A 195 -4.27 15.43 40.06
CA ASP A 195 -3.72 14.23 39.40
C ASP A 195 -4.09 14.24 37.91
N VAL A 196 -3.26 14.93 37.13
CA VAL A 196 -3.36 15.01 35.66
C VAL A 196 -1.99 14.77 35.02
N ALA A 197 -1.94 13.87 34.04
CA ALA A 197 -0.76 13.59 33.24
C ALA A 197 -1.12 13.45 31.75
N LEU A 198 -0.25 13.99 30.87
CA LEU A 198 -0.38 13.88 29.42
C LEU A 198 -0.12 12.45 28.94
N ASP A 199 -1.01 11.92 28.10
CA ASP A 199 -0.79 10.68 27.35
C ASP A 199 -0.73 10.98 25.84
N VAL A 200 0.45 10.72 25.27
CA VAL A 200 0.73 10.85 23.83
C VAL A 200 0.73 9.50 23.10
N SER A 201 0.43 8.38 23.77
CA SER A 201 0.48 7.04 23.16
C SER A 201 -0.57 6.82 22.07
N GLY A 202 -1.70 7.54 22.15
CA GLY A 202 -2.74 7.61 21.12
C GLY A 202 -2.56 8.77 20.13
N ALA A 203 -1.53 9.60 20.28
CA ALA A 203 -1.33 10.78 19.45
C ALA A 203 -0.84 10.42 18.04
N THR A 204 -1.27 11.21 17.07
CA THR A 204 -0.91 11.09 15.65
C THR A 204 -0.35 12.41 15.16
N GLY A 205 0.68 12.35 14.30
CA GLY A 205 1.26 13.51 13.64
C GLY A 205 1.06 13.44 12.12
N ILE A 206 0.73 14.59 11.52
CA ILE A 206 0.59 14.73 10.06
C ILE A 206 1.43 15.92 9.61
N PHE A 207 2.41 15.68 8.73
CA PHE A 207 3.14 16.71 8.01
C PHE A 207 2.21 17.51 7.08
N ASP A 208 2.42 18.82 6.98
CA ASP A 208 1.73 19.69 6.02
C ASP A 208 2.04 19.36 4.54
N SER A 209 3.15 18.66 4.28
CA SER A 209 3.57 18.15 2.97
C SER A 209 4.26 16.80 3.08
N GLU A 210 4.07 15.94 2.08
CA GLU A 210 4.78 14.66 1.94
C GLU A 210 6.17 14.79 1.28
N HIS A 211 6.48 15.95 0.68
CA HIS A 211 7.69 16.17 -0.11
C HIS A 211 8.93 16.46 0.76
N VAL A 212 10.13 16.47 0.16
CA VAL A 212 11.36 16.80 0.89
C VAL A 212 11.40 18.25 1.34
N GLY A 213 11.76 18.48 2.59
CA GLY A 213 11.77 19.80 3.22
C GLY A 213 11.64 19.72 4.75
N ALA A 214 11.69 20.88 5.40
CA ALA A 214 11.32 21.03 6.81
C ALA A 214 9.88 21.55 6.88
N HIS A 215 9.03 20.85 7.63
CA HIS A 215 7.57 20.94 7.54
C HIS A 215 6.92 21.02 8.91
N GLY A 216 5.79 21.70 9.00
CA GLY A 216 4.96 21.70 10.20
C GLY A 216 4.27 20.35 10.39
N VAL A 217 4.10 19.92 11.64
CA VAL A 217 3.39 18.69 12.00
C VAL A 217 2.17 19.04 12.83
N THR A 218 0.99 18.76 12.28
CA THR A 218 -0.27 18.85 13.03
C THR A 218 -0.38 17.63 13.94
N VAL A 219 -0.45 17.86 15.26
CA VAL A 219 -0.66 16.79 16.25
C VAL A 219 -2.15 16.67 16.58
N SER A 220 -2.65 15.45 16.75
CA SER A 220 -4.04 15.17 17.11
C SER A 220 -4.18 13.86 17.89
N GLY A 221 -5.24 13.72 18.67
CA GLY A 221 -5.45 12.52 19.52
C GLY A 221 -4.68 12.53 20.84
N LEU A 222 -4.34 13.72 21.36
CA LEU A 222 -3.82 13.87 22.72
C LEU A 222 -4.86 13.43 23.75
N ALA A 223 -4.42 12.78 24.82
CA ALA A 223 -5.26 12.36 25.94
C ALA A 223 -4.68 12.82 27.28
N LEU A 224 -5.52 12.79 28.32
CA LEU A 224 -5.13 13.02 29.70
C LEU A 224 -5.44 11.79 30.54
N THR A 225 -4.63 11.58 31.58
CA THR A 225 -4.73 10.46 32.54
C THR A 225 -4.58 11.00 33.97
N GLY A 226 -4.90 10.19 34.98
CA GLY A 226 -5.04 10.61 36.38
C GLY A 226 -6.50 10.76 36.79
N THR A 227 -6.78 10.92 38.10
CA THR A 227 -8.17 11.01 38.60
C THR A 227 -8.91 12.25 38.12
N ASP A 228 -8.19 13.35 37.90
CA ASP A 228 -8.78 14.67 37.73
C ASP A 228 -8.81 15.06 36.23
N ALA A 229 -8.28 14.20 35.36
CA ALA A 229 -8.24 14.38 33.90
C ALA A 229 -9.60 14.67 33.26
N GLY A 230 -10.69 14.18 33.85
CA GLY A 230 -12.07 14.46 33.39
C GLY A 230 -12.49 15.92 33.54
N ASN A 231 -11.77 16.71 34.35
CA ASN A 231 -12.04 18.13 34.55
C ASN A 231 -11.46 19.03 33.43
N TYR A 232 -10.70 18.44 32.50
CA TYR A 232 -9.86 19.17 31.56
C TYR A 232 -10.11 18.78 30.10
N THR A 233 -9.76 19.69 29.20
CA THR A 233 -9.61 19.41 27.75
C THR A 233 -8.21 19.80 27.31
N ILE A 234 -7.60 18.99 26.43
CA ILE A 234 -6.21 19.16 25.99
C ILE A 234 -6.14 19.51 24.49
N THR A 235 -5.28 20.46 24.15
CA THR A 235 -4.94 20.84 22.76
C THR A 235 -3.43 20.91 22.56
N ASP A 236 -2.95 20.79 21.33
CA ASP A 236 -1.53 20.94 21.01
C ASP A 236 -1.15 22.42 20.86
N ALA A 237 -0.07 22.82 21.54
CA ALA A 237 0.61 24.11 21.38
C ALA A 237 2.13 23.94 21.25
N SER A 238 2.61 22.74 20.90
CA SER A 238 4.04 22.42 20.78
C SER A 238 4.74 23.13 19.61
N GLY A 239 4.01 23.39 18.51
CA GLY A 239 4.62 23.84 17.26
C GLY A 239 5.53 22.79 16.62
N ALA A 240 5.20 21.50 16.79
CA ALA A 240 5.99 20.38 16.28
C ALA A 240 6.33 20.54 14.79
N SER A 241 7.59 20.29 14.45
CA SER A 241 8.10 20.29 13.08
C SER A 241 9.22 19.27 12.94
N ALA A 242 9.42 18.76 11.73
CA ALA A 242 10.47 17.80 11.40
C ALA A 242 10.83 17.88 9.90
N THR A 243 11.91 17.21 9.53
CA THR A 243 12.48 17.21 8.19
C THR A 243 12.20 15.89 7.46
N ILE A 244 11.64 15.98 6.25
CA ILE A 244 11.63 14.89 5.28
C ILE A 244 12.89 15.01 4.42
N THR A 245 13.77 14.03 4.51
CA THR A 245 15.03 13.96 3.76
C THR A 245 14.88 13.15 2.47
N ALA A 246 15.66 13.50 1.44
CA ALA A 246 15.55 12.86 0.12
C ALA A 246 15.94 11.38 0.16
N LYS A 247 15.14 10.54 -0.50
CA LYS A 247 15.40 9.11 -0.59
C LYS A 247 16.52 8.82 -1.59
N ALA A 248 17.53 8.06 -1.19
CA ALA A 248 18.59 7.61 -2.08
C ALA A 248 18.03 6.63 -3.13
N VAL A 249 18.47 6.77 -4.38
CA VAL A 249 18.01 5.99 -5.54
C VAL A 249 19.15 5.21 -6.16
N ASP A 250 18.93 3.91 -6.32
CA ASP A 250 19.82 3.05 -7.09
C ASP A 250 19.56 3.24 -8.59
N ILE A 251 20.63 3.24 -9.40
CA ILE A 251 20.52 3.23 -10.86
C ILE A 251 21.29 2.04 -11.42
N SER A 252 20.67 1.34 -12.36
CA SER A 252 21.30 0.22 -13.05
C SER A 252 21.05 0.31 -14.55
N GLY A 253 22.01 -0.12 -15.35
CA GLY A 253 21.93 0.01 -16.80
C GLY A 253 22.86 -0.94 -17.53
N SER A 254 22.67 -1.07 -18.83
CA SER A 254 23.52 -1.91 -19.67
C SER A 254 23.73 -1.27 -21.04
N ARG A 255 24.95 -1.38 -21.58
CA ARG A 255 25.25 -1.02 -22.96
C ARG A 255 26.15 -2.04 -23.63
N VAL A 256 26.21 -1.99 -24.95
CA VAL A 256 27.24 -2.68 -25.72
C VAL A 256 28.55 -1.92 -25.57
N TYR A 257 29.67 -2.65 -25.68
CA TYR A 257 31.00 -2.08 -25.79
C TYR A 257 31.08 -1.08 -26.96
N ASP A 258 31.64 0.10 -26.68
CA ASP A 258 31.74 1.25 -27.58
C ASP A 258 33.13 1.90 -27.58
N SER A 259 34.13 1.20 -27.02
CA SER A 259 35.49 1.68 -26.75
C SER A 259 35.60 2.94 -25.86
N THR A 260 34.53 3.38 -25.20
CA THR A 260 34.53 4.50 -24.24
C THR A 260 34.36 4.04 -22.78
N VAL A 261 34.73 4.90 -21.83
CA VAL A 261 34.42 4.72 -20.39
C VAL A 261 33.09 5.38 -19.97
N ASN A 262 32.44 6.09 -20.89
CA ASN A 262 31.26 6.91 -20.57
C ASN A 262 30.00 6.04 -20.47
N VAL A 263 29.04 6.50 -19.68
CA VAL A 263 27.70 5.89 -19.56
C VAL A 263 26.66 7.00 -19.56
N ALA A 264 25.89 7.08 -20.65
CA ALA A 264 24.85 8.09 -20.82
C ALA A 264 23.61 7.77 -19.97
N ALA A 265 22.90 8.80 -19.49
CA ALA A 265 21.67 8.64 -18.70
C ALA A 265 20.65 7.67 -19.32
N SER A 266 20.54 7.64 -20.66
CA SER A 266 19.60 6.81 -21.42
C SER A 266 19.77 5.30 -21.28
N ILE A 267 20.87 4.81 -20.70
CA ILE A 267 21.08 3.37 -20.47
C ILE A 267 20.52 2.91 -19.11
N PHE A 268 20.18 3.85 -18.23
CA PHE A 268 19.87 3.60 -16.84
C PHE A 268 18.36 3.59 -16.55
N THR A 269 17.95 2.71 -15.66
CA THR A 269 16.67 2.81 -14.94
C THR A 269 16.92 3.23 -13.50
N ALA A 270 16.07 4.11 -12.99
CA ALA A 270 16.07 4.55 -11.60
C ALA A 270 15.08 3.70 -10.77
N ALA A 271 15.56 3.10 -9.69
CA ALA A 271 14.74 2.30 -8.79
C ALA A 271 14.34 3.11 -7.55
N THR A 272 13.18 3.77 -7.59
CA THR A 272 12.62 4.56 -6.48
C THR A 272 12.24 3.69 -5.27
N GLY A 273 11.86 2.43 -5.51
CA GLY A 273 11.27 1.56 -4.49
C GLY A 273 9.93 2.08 -3.93
N ILE A 274 9.24 2.98 -4.64
CA ILE A 274 7.88 3.46 -4.34
C ILE A 274 7.02 3.19 -5.57
N THR A 275 5.89 2.50 -5.40
CA THR A 275 5.05 2.05 -6.51
C THR A 275 4.32 3.24 -7.14
N GLY A 276 4.43 3.37 -8.47
CA GLY A 276 3.78 4.44 -9.24
C GLY A 276 4.66 5.68 -9.46
N GLU A 277 5.77 5.79 -8.75
CA GLU A 277 6.71 6.90 -8.91
C GLU A 277 7.86 6.54 -9.85
N ALA A 278 8.03 7.33 -10.91
CA ALA A 278 9.09 7.18 -11.90
C ALA A 278 9.95 8.43 -12.00
N LEU A 279 11.26 8.25 -12.17
CA LEU A 279 12.24 9.32 -12.34
C LEU A 279 12.90 9.22 -13.71
N ASN A 280 13.11 10.38 -14.33
CA ASN A 280 13.96 10.49 -15.51
C ASN A 280 15.41 10.74 -15.07
N LEU A 281 16.35 10.46 -15.97
CA LEU A 281 17.78 10.69 -15.77
C LEU A 281 18.31 11.56 -16.91
N THR A 282 19.24 12.46 -16.59
CA THR A 282 19.94 13.33 -17.55
C THR A 282 21.45 13.30 -17.32
N GLY A 283 22.24 13.71 -18.31
CA GLY A 283 23.70 13.74 -18.22
C GLY A 283 24.38 12.38 -18.49
N SER A 284 25.57 12.22 -17.92
CA SER A 284 26.47 11.09 -18.15
C SER A 284 27.45 10.89 -17.00
N GLY A 285 27.69 9.62 -16.66
CA GLY A 285 28.72 9.19 -15.73
C GLY A 285 29.86 8.46 -16.44
N THR A 286 30.75 7.87 -15.66
CA THR A 286 31.84 7.02 -16.16
C THR A 286 31.99 5.75 -15.33
N VAL A 287 32.45 4.67 -15.97
CA VAL A 287 32.92 3.44 -15.29
C VAL A 287 34.45 3.41 -15.26
N ALA A 288 35.03 2.52 -14.45
CA ALA A 288 36.48 2.42 -14.28
C ALA A 288 37.21 1.87 -15.53
N SER A 289 36.57 1.01 -16.31
CA SER A 289 37.13 0.42 -17.53
C SER A 289 36.14 0.45 -18.69
N LYS A 290 36.64 0.75 -19.89
CA LYS A 290 35.85 0.61 -21.13
C LYS A 290 35.50 -0.84 -21.45
N ASN A 291 36.27 -1.80 -20.92
CA ASN A 291 36.22 -3.20 -21.33
C ASN A 291 35.02 -3.96 -20.73
N VAL A 292 34.63 -5.04 -21.39
CA VAL A 292 33.67 -6.02 -20.88
C VAL A 292 34.24 -6.67 -19.61
N SER A 293 33.42 -6.71 -18.56
CA SER A 293 33.75 -7.29 -17.26
C SER A 293 32.79 -8.43 -16.90
N ALA A 294 33.23 -9.34 -16.03
CA ALA A 294 32.32 -10.27 -15.37
C ALA A 294 31.44 -9.48 -14.37
N GLY A 295 30.18 -9.27 -14.74
CA GLY A 295 29.24 -8.46 -13.94
C GLY A 295 29.33 -6.95 -14.21
N SER A 296 28.57 -6.19 -13.44
CA SER A 296 28.44 -4.73 -13.59
C SER A 296 29.58 -3.97 -12.90
N GLN A 297 29.98 -2.84 -13.49
CA GLN A 297 30.95 -1.91 -12.91
C GLN A 297 30.24 -0.81 -12.12
N THR A 298 30.87 -0.30 -11.06
CA THR A 298 30.41 0.89 -10.33
C THR A 298 30.49 2.13 -11.22
N VAL A 299 29.47 2.98 -11.16
CA VAL A 299 29.38 4.23 -11.93
C VAL A 299 29.78 5.41 -11.05
N THR A 300 30.76 6.18 -11.52
CA THR A 300 31.01 7.54 -11.02
C THR A 300 30.02 8.48 -11.69
N LEU A 301 29.26 9.23 -10.89
CA LEU A 301 28.08 9.97 -11.37
C LEU A 301 28.36 11.02 -12.43
N GLY A 302 29.53 11.68 -12.40
CA GLY A 302 29.86 12.74 -13.36
C GLY A 302 28.86 13.90 -13.28
N ASN A 303 28.06 14.09 -14.34
CA ASN A 303 26.94 15.03 -14.37
C ASN A 303 25.57 14.34 -14.49
N LEU A 304 25.47 13.07 -14.09
CA LEU A 304 24.18 12.39 -13.94
C LEU A 304 23.33 13.11 -12.90
N ALA A 305 22.11 13.47 -13.29
CA ALA A 305 21.12 14.12 -12.44
C ALA A 305 19.74 13.49 -12.63
N LEU A 306 18.98 13.41 -11.53
CA LEU A 306 17.56 13.08 -11.57
C LEU A 306 16.80 14.23 -12.22
N ALA A 307 15.79 13.89 -13.01
CA ALA A 307 14.85 14.80 -13.62
C ALA A 307 13.43 14.25 -13.43
N ASP A 308 12.44 15.15 -13.50
CA ASP A 308 11.05 14.76 -13.27
C ASP A 308 10.56 13.73 -14.30
N GLY A 309 10.03 12.62 -13.79
CA GLY A 309 9.17 11.72 -14.54
C GLY A 309 7.71 12.20 -14.51
N ALA A 310 6.77 11.27 -14.66
CA ALA A 310 5.37 11.57 -14.42
C ALA A 310 5.17 11.92 -12.92
N GLY A 311 4.60 13.11 -12.65
CA GLY A 311 4.27 13.55 -11.29
C GLY A 311 5.18 14.60 -10.66
N GLY A 312 6.35 14.92 -11.23
CA GLY A 312 7.18 16.04 -10.76
C GLY A 312 7.90 15.79 -9.41
N LEU A 313 8.45 14.59 -9.23
CA LEU A 313 8.91 14.09 -7.92
C LEU A 313 10.43 14.13 -7.72
N ALA A 314 11.24 14.62 -8.67
CA ALA A 314 12.70 14.43 -8.62
C ALA A 314 13.38 15.10 -7.43
N SER A 315 12.81 16.18 -6.88
CA SER A 315 13.29 16.84 -5.66
C SER A 315 13.18 15.98 -4.40
N ASN A 316 12.34 14.94 -4.43
CA ASN A 316 12.13 14.05 -3.28
C ASN A 316 13.20 12.94 -3.17
N TYR A 317 14.12 12.91 -4.13
CA TYR A 317 15.09 11.84 -4.33
C TYR A 317 16.50 12.37 -4.54
N THR A 318 17.49 11.51 -4.31
CA THR A 318 18.90 11.82 -4.57
C THR A 318 19.64 10.60 -5.10
N LEU A 319 20.67 10.83 -5.92
CA LEU A 319 21.64 9.77 -6.27
C LEU A 319 22.66 9.57 -5.14
N THR A 320 22.96 10.62 -4.35
CA THR A 320 23.96 10.51 -3.27
C THR A 320 23.55 9.47 -2.23
N GLY A 321 24.42 8.50 -1.98
CA GLY A 321 24.16 7.38 -1.06
C GLY A 321 23.51 6.16 -1.73
N GLY A 322 23.12 6.24 -3.00
CA GLY A 322 22.64 5.11 -3.79
C GLY A 322 23.77 4.25 -4.36
N THR A 323 23.40 3.06 -4.82
CA THR A 323 24.25 2.12 -5.56
C THR A 323 24.04 2.32 -7.06
N HIS A 324 25.11 2.61 -7.79
CA HIS A 324 25.05 2.92 -9.22
C HIS A 324 25.93 1.97 -10.03
N THR A 325 25.33 1.21 -10.95
CA THR A 325 26.04 0.16 -11.68
C THR A 325 25.72 0.14 -13.18
N ALA A 326 26.71 -0.19 -14.01
CA ALA A 326 26.53 -0.37 -15.44
C ALA A 326 27.21 -1.65 -15.94
N THR A 327 26.50 -2.45 -16.73
CA THR A 327 27.05 -3.62 -17.41
C THR A 327 27.53 -3.23 -18.80
N ILE A 328 28.73 -3.67 -19.19
CA ILE A 328 29.22 -3.59 -20.57
C ILE A 328 29.16 -4.98 -21.18
N THR A 329 28.41 -5.11 -22.27
CA THR A 329 28.24 -6.37 -23.03
C THR A 329 29.08 -6.35 -24.30
N ALA A 330 29.55 -7.51 -24.76
CA ALA A 330 30.45 -7.59 -25.92
C ALA A 330 29.78 -7.14 -27.23
N LYS A 331 30.51 -6.40 -28.09
CA LYS A 331 30.05 -6.07 -29.45
C LYS A 331 30.13 -7.32 -30.32
N THR A 332 29.04 -7.68 -31.00
CA THR A 332 29.06 -8.80 -31.95
C THR A 332 29.76 -8.36 -33.24
N ILE A 333 30.70 -9.17 -33.73
CA ILE A 333 31.47 -8.91 -34.96
C ILE A 333 31.48 -10.13 -35.89
N THR A 334 31.73 -9.90 -37.18
CA THR A 334 31.79 -10.94 -38.22
C THR A 334 33.18 -11.06 -38.84
N ALA A 335 33.68 -12.28 -38.96
CA ALA A 335 34.79 -12.60 -39.87
C ALA A 335 34.33 -12.60 -41.33
N SER A 336 35.28 -12.55 -42.27
CA SER A 336 35.06 -12.71 -43.71
C SER A 336 36.20 -13.51 -44.36
N GLY A 337 36.00 -14.02 -45.57
CA GLY A 337 37.08 -14.63 -46.38
C GLY A 337 37.50 -16.05 -45.99
N VAL A 338 36.79 -16.71 -45.06
CA VAL A 338 36.88 -18.17 -44.88
C VAL A 338 35.99 -18.85 -45.93
N THR A 339 36.55 -19.81 -46.66
CA THR A 339 35.84 -20.67 -47.61
C THR A 339 36.10 -22.14 -47.29
N ALA A 340 35.42 -23.05 -47.99
CA ALA A 340 35.66 -24.49 -47.91
C ALA A 340 36.03 -25.02 -49.31
N SER A 341 36.86 -26.05 -49.36
CA SER A 341 37.14 -26.78 -50.59
C SER A 341 35.98 -27.72 -50.92
N ASP A 342 35.65 -27.82 -52.20
CA ASP A 342 34.84 -28.92 -52.71
C ASP A 342 35.54 -30.26 -52.43
N LYS A 343 34.76 -31.33 -52.26
CA LYS A 343 35.31 -32.68 -52.08
C LYS A 343 34.60 -33.72 -52.94
N VAL A 344 35.25 -34.87 -53.08
CA VAL A 344 34.62 -36.10 -53.56
C VAL A 344 33.95 -36.78 -52.37
N TYR A 345 32.82 -37.45 -52.61
CA TYR A 345 32.08 -38.22 -51.61
C TYR A 345 33.00 -39.23 -50.90
N ASP A 346 33.04 -39.14 -49.56
CA ASP A 346 33.89 -39.94 -48.67
C ASP A 346 33.09 -40.54 -47.49
N GLY A 347 31.76 -40.39 -47.48
CA GLY A 347 30.86 -40.81 -46.41
C GLY A 347 30.91 -39.95 -45.12
N THR A 348 31.68 -38.85 -45.09
CA THR A 348 31.83 -37.99 -43.91
C THR A 348 31.22 -36.59 -44.11
N VAL A 349 30.89 -35.91 -43.02
CA VAL A 349 30.43 -34.50 -43.03
C VAL A 349 31.58 -33.48 -42.93
N THR A 350 32.82 -33.92 -42.73
CA THR A 350 33.97 -33.03 -42.57
C THR A 350 34.23 -32.23 -43.85
N ALA A 351 34.50 -30.93 -43.70
CA ALA A 351 34.87 -30.02 -44.78
C ALA A 351 36.28 -29.44 -44.54
N THR A 352 37.11 -29.43 -45.58
CA THR A 352 38.43 -28.79 -45.56
C THR A 352 38.25 -27.28 -45.73
N LEU A 353 38.68 -26.48 -44.75
CA LEU A 353 38.59 -25.03 -44.82
C LEU A 353 39.80 -24.40 -45.51
N ILE A 354 39.54 -23.33 -46.27
CA ILE A 354 40.55 -22.43 -46.83
C ILE A 354 40.45 -21.11 -46.06
N THR A 355 41.51 -20.77 -45.32
CA THR A 355 41.53 -19.65 -44.37
C THR A 355 42.56 -18.57 -44.73
N THR A 356 43.24 -18.68 -45.87
CA THR A 356 44.31 -17.75 -46.30
C THR A 356 43.83 -16.30 -46.46
N ASN A 357 42.56 -16.10 -46.84
CA ASN A 357 41.94 -14.78 -46.98
C ASN A 357 41.05 -14.40 -45.78
N ALA A 358 41.12 -15.17 -44.69
CA ALA A 358 40.28 -14.94 -43.52
C ALA A 358 40.69 -13.66 -42.79
N THR A 359 39.74 -12.74 -42.63
CA THR A 359 40.01 -11.41 -42.05
C THR A 359 38.88 -10.94 -41.14
N LEU A 360 39.23 -10.06 -40.22
CA LEU A 360 38.32 -9.12 -39.59
C LEU A 360 38.53 -7.75 -40.25
N THR A 361 37.45 -6.99 -40.39
CA THR A 361 37.51 -5.61 -40.89
C THR A 361 37.24 -4.65 -39.73
N GLY A 362 37.93 -3.50 -39.71
CA GLY A 362 37.69 -2.44 -38.73
C GLY A 362 36.46 -1.60 -39.11
N GLY A 363 35.68 -1.20 -38.10
CA GLY A 363 34.47 -0.39 -38.19
C GLY A 363 34.67 1.06 -37.76
N ALA A 364 33.59 1.85 -37.78
CA ALA A 364 33.61 3.22 -37.29
C ALA A 364 33.60 3.26 -35.75
N ALA A 365 33.91 4.42 -35.17
CA ALA A 365 34.09 4.59 -33.72
C ALA A 365 32.80 4.44 -32.89
N ALA A 366 31.61 4.45 -33.50
CA ALA A 366 30.33 4.22 -32.83
C ALA A 366 29.26 3.79 -33.86
N ASP A 367 28.99 2.48 -33.94
CA ASP A 367 28.02 1.91 -34.89
C ASP A 367 27.57 0.48 -34.50
N ASN A 368 26.64 -0.07 -35.29
CA ASN A 368 26.16 -1.45 -35.23
C ASN A 368 26.60 -2.25 -36.48
N ASP A 369 27.80 -1.99 -37.00
CA ASP A 369 28.24 -2.46 -38.32
C ASP A 369 28.81 -3.90 -38.35
N ASN A 370 28.73 -4.63 -37.23
CA ASN A 370 29.32 -5.93 -36.99
C ASN A 370 30.85 -6.00 -37.21
N LYS A 371 31.58 -4.90 -36.99
CA LYS A 371 33.05 -4.84 -37.01
C LYS A 371 33.65 -4.42 -35.68
N TYR A 372 34.93 -4.71 -35.49
CA TYR A 372 35.67 -4.25 -34.31
C TYR A 372 36.05 -2.77 -34.46
N TYR A 373 36.15 -2.04 -33.36
CA TYR A 373 36.50 -0.62 -33.38
C TYR A 373 37.94 -0.42 -33.89
N THR A 374 38.11 0.46 -34.88
CA THR A 374 39.42 0.77 -35.44
C THR A 374 40.33 1.36 -34.36
N GLY A 375 41.41 0.63 -34.03
CA GLY A 375 42.35 0.97 -32.96
C GLY A 375 42.45 -0.08 -31.86
N ASP A 376 41.42 -0.92 -31.69
CA ASP A 376 41.44 -2.02 -30.74
C ASP A 376 42.30 -3.20 -31.25
N ALA A 377 43.01 -3.87 -30.34
CA ALA A 377 43.88 -5.00 -30.61
C ALA A 377 43.08 -6.32 -30.70
N VAL A 378 42.51 -6.59 -31.88
CA VAL A 378 41.72 -7.81 -32.16
C VAL A 378 42.26 -8.53 -33.40
N THR A 379 42.52 -9.84 -33.28
CA THR A 379 43.04 -10.72 -34.33
C THR A 379 42.17 -11.97 -34.46
N LEU A 380 41.94 -12.42 -35.70
CA LEU A 380 41.23 -13.66 -35.99
C LEU A 380 42.17 -14.87 -35.92
N MET A 381 41.88 -15.84 -35.08
CA MET A 381 42.57 -17.12 -35.04
C MET A 381 41.80 -18.17 -35.84
N THR A 382 42.43 -18.69 -36.89
CA THR A 382 41.87 -19.69 -37.82
C THR A 382 42.48 -21.08 -37.68
N SER A 383 43.58 -21.24 -36.94
CA SER A 383 44.30 -22.51 -36.77
C SER A 383 43.50 -23.60 -36.04
N GLY A 384 42.50 -23.21 -35.23
CA GLY A 384 41.56 -24.13 -34.58
C GLY A 384 40.24 -24.33 -35.33
N ALA A 385 40.02 -23.62 -36.45
CA ALA A 385 38.73 -23.64 -37.14
C ALA A 385 38.46 -24.98 -37.84
N SER A 386 37.22 -25.45 -37.74
CA SER A 386 36.78 -26.71 -38.36
C SER A 386 35.49 -26.51 -39.15
N GLY A 387 35.42 -27.11 -40.34
CA GLY A 387 34.25 -27.07 -41.21
C GLY A 387 33.44 -28.36 -41.16
N SER A 388 32.11 -28.25 -41.12
CA SER A 388 31.20 -29.39 -41.31
C SER A 388 30.10 -29.03 -42.30
N PHE A 389 29.88 -29.89 -43.28
CA PHE A 389 28.63 -29.96 -44.04
C PHE A 389 27.48 -30.35 -43.09
N GLY A 390 26.23 -30.06 -43.49
CA GLY A 390 25.04 -30.51 -42.76
C GLY A 390 24.75 -32.01 -42.90
N ASP A 391 25.20 -32.62 -43.98
CA ASP A 391 25.06 -34.04 -44.32
C ASP A 391 26.15 -34.44 -45.34
N ALA A 392 26.37 -35.75 -45.52
CA ALA A 392 27.43 -36.28 -46.37
C ALA A 392 27.03 -36.47 -47.86
N GLN A 393 25.77 -36.22 -48.23
CA GLN A 393 25.25 -36.53 -49.57
C GLN A 393 25.84 -35.59 -50.63
N VAL A 394 26.06 -36.14 -51.83
CA VAL A 394 26.41 -35.39 -53.05
C VAL A 394 25.45 -34.22 -53.28
N GLY A 395 25.99 -33.07 -53.71
CA GLY A 395 25.23 -31.87 -54.01
C GLY A 395 26.10 -30.62 -54.11
N ALA A 396 25.67 -29.66 -54.92
CA ALA A 396 26.34 -28.37 -55.10
C ALA A 396 25.83 -27.31 -54.12
N GLY A 397 26.68 -26.34 -53.78
CA GLY A 397 26.36 -25.21 -52.91
C GLY A 397 25.96 -25.61 -51.48
N LYS A 398 26.47 -26.74 -50.97
CA LYS A 398 26.10 -27.23 -49.62
C LYS A 398 26.67 -26.28 -48.57
N THR A 399 25.86 -25.98 -47.55
CA THR A 399 26.31 -25.15 -46.43
C THR A 399 27.34 -25.87 -45.58
N VAL A 400 28.51 -25.26 -45.45
CA VAL A 400 29.55 -25.61 -44.48
C VAL A 400 29.42 -24.65 -43.30
N THR A 401 29.10 -25.18 -42.12
CA THR A 401 29.17 -24.43 -40.86
C THR A 401 30.61 -24.40 -40.38
N VAL A 402 31.13 -23.21 -40.06
CA VAL A 402 32.48 -23.03 -39.53
C VAL A 402 32.40 -22.88 -38.01
N SER A 403 33.06 -23.78 -37.30
CA SER A 403 33.17 -23.78 -35.84
C SER A 403 34.60 -23.48 -35.40
N ASN A 404 34.78 -23.14 -34.12
CA ASN A 404 36.10 -22.97 -33.48
C ASN A 404 36.99 -21.87 -34.09
N LEU A 405 36.42 -20.91 -34.82
CA LEU A 405 37.06 -19.60 -35.02
C LEU A 405 37.13 -18.87 -33.67
N ALA A 406 38.29 -18.30 -33.37
CA ALA A 406 38.53 -17.59 -32.11
C ALA A 406 39.06 -16.17 -32.35
N LEU A 407 38.95 -15.32 -31.32
CA LEU A 407 39.54 -13.98 -31.29
C LEU A 407 40.72 -13.96 -30.32
N SER A 408 41.72 -13.14 -30.60
CA SER A 408 42.89 -12.93 -29.74
C SER A 408 43.40 -11.48 -29.80
N GLY A 409 44.25 -11.11 -28.85
CA GLY A 409 44.67 -9.73 -28.61
C GLY A 409 44.00 -9.12 -27.39
N ASP A 410 44.53 -8.00 -26.90
CA ASP A 410 44.19 -7.46 -25.59
C ASP A 410 42.73 -6.98 -25.48
N ASP A 411 42.13 -6.51 -26.59
CA ASP A 411 40.73 -6.08 -26.65
C ASP A 411 39.77 -7.22 -27.06
N ALA A 412 40.25 -8.44 -27.36
CA ALA A 412 39.42 -9.52 -27.91
C ALA A 412 38.25 -9.92 -26.98
N GLY A 413 38.42 -9.81 -25.66
CA GLY A 413 37.36 -10.06 -24.67
C GLY A 413 36.17 -9.08 -24.75
N ASN A 414 36.32 -7.96 -25.46
CA ASN A 414 35.25 -6.98 -25.69
C ASN A 414 34.29 -7.37 -26.81
N TYR A 415 34.55 -8.48 -27.52
CA TYR A 415 33.87 -8.86 -28.74
C TYR A 415 33.35 -10.29 -28.73
N LEU A 416 32.23 -10.51 -29.41
CA LEU A 416 31.67 -11.83 -29.69
C LEU A 416 31.74 -12.10 -31.19
N LEU A 417 32.45 -13.14 -31.60
CA LEU A 417 32.46 -13.54 -33.01
C LEU A 417 31.14 -14.24 -33.37
N ALA A 418 30.43 -13.71 -34.35
CA ALA A 418 29.20 -14.29 -34.88
C ALA A 418 29.45 -15.62 -35.59
N LEU A 419 28.43 -16.49 -35.62
CA LEU A 419 28.47 -17.76 -36.34
C LEU A 419 28.78 -17.54 -37.83
N TYR A 420 29.82 -18.20 -38.33
CA TYR A 420 30.24 -18.10 -39.72
C TYR A 420 29.81 -19.33 -40.54
N LYS A 421 29.40 -19.10 -41.78
CA LYS A 421 29.00 -20.13 -42.74
C LYS A 421 29.59 -19.83 -44.11
N THR A 422 29.88 -20.88 -44.86
CA THR A 422 30.36 -20.80 -46.24
C THR A 422 29.74 -21.92 -47.07
N LEU A 423 30.05 -22.00 -48.36
CA LEU A 423 29.50 -23.00 -49.29
C LEU A 423 30.64 -23.82 -49.94
N ALA A 424 30.37 -25.09 -50.23
CA ALA A 424 31.22 -25.97 -51.04
C ALA A 424 30.40 -27.14 -51.61
N ASP A 425 30.93 -27.83 -52.61
CA ASP A 425 30.29 -28.95 -53.28
C ASP A 425 30.77 -30.31 -52.74
N ILE A 426 29.88 -31.29 -52.71
CA ILE A 426 30.25 -32.71 -52.61
C ILE A 426 29.93 -33.37 -53.96
N THR A 427 30.97 -33.87 -54.63
CA THR A 427 30.92 -34.51 -55.95
C THR A 427 30.96 -36.04 -55.85
N GLU A 428 30.53 -36.74 -56.89
CA GLU A 428 30.41 -38.20 -56.89
C GLU A 428 31.77 -38.92 -56.84
N GLN A 429 31.85 -40.04 -56.10
CA GLN A 429 33.03 -40.89 -56.08
C GLN A 429 32.98 -41.90 -57.23
N ARG A 430 33.88 -41.76 -58.21
CA ARG A 430 34.01 -42.72 -59.32
C ARG A 430 34.66 -44.02 -58.85
N ILE A 431 33.98 -45.16 -59.09
CA ILE A 431 34.52 -46.50 -58.88
C ILE A 431 35.03 -47.03 -60.21
N GLU A 432 36.30 -47.42 -60.29
CA GLU A 432 36.90 -48.05 -61.47
C GLU A 432 37.05 -49.56 -61.26
N SER A 433 36.49 -50.36 -62.17
CA SER A 433 36.61 -51.83 -62.14
C SER A 433 37.90 -52.28 -62.84
N SER A 434 38.88 -52.75 -62.06
CA SER A 434 40.08 -53.42 -62.60
C SER A 434 39.81 -54.90 -62.86
N LEU A 435 39.49 -55.26 -64.11
CA LEU A 435 39.51 -56.66 -64.55
C LEU A 435 40.96 -57.10 -64.76
N ILE A 436 41.41 -58.08 -63.98
CA ILE A 436 42.69 -58.78 -64.20
C ILE A 436 42.39 -60.03 -65.00
N ASP A 437 42.83 -60.08 -66.26
CA ASP A 437 42.64 -61.22 -67.16
C ASP A 437 43.83 -62.20 -67.04
N GLU A 438 43.74 -63.16 -66.11
CA GLU A 438 44.68 -64.29 -66.05
C GLU A 438 44.30 -65.38 -67.04
N ARG A 439 44.79 -65.28 -68.29
CA ARG A 439 44.73 -66.38 -69.26
C ARG A 439 46.12 -66.86 -69.66
N THR A 440 46.48 -68.01 -69.10
CA THR A 440 47.67 -68.78 -69.48
C THR A 440 47.46 -69.38 -70.87
N GLU A 441 48.27 -68.97 -71.83
CA GLU A 441 48.21 -69.44 -73.23
C GLU A 441 48.58 -70.93 -73.38
N SER A 442 47.75 -71.66 -74.13
CA SER A 442 48.16 -72.84 -74.90
C SER A 442 47.22 -73.01 -76.10
N PRO A 443 47.72 -73.21 -77.34
CA PRO A 443 46.99 -72.83 -78.55
C PRO A 443 46.13 -73.95 -79.18
N LEU A 444 45.40 -73.53 -80.23
CA LEU A 444 44.54 -74.28 -81.16
C LEU A 444 43.06 -74.42 -80.69
N THR A 445 42.03 -73.91 -81.39
CA THR A 445 41.99 -73.35 -82.77
C THR A 445 40.85 -72.32 -82.92
N GLU A 446 41.13 -71.21 -83.62
CA GLU A 446 40.21 -70.40 -84.45
C GLU A 446 38.79 -70.02 -83.94
N VAL A 447 38.57 -68.71 -83.71
CA VAL A 447 37.61 -67.87 -84.47
C VAL A 447 37.87 -66.38 -84.14
N MET A 448 37.76 -65.52 -85.16
CA MET A 448 37.92 -64.06 -85.05
C MET A 448 36.70 -63.39 -84.41
N GLY A 449 36.93 -62.48 -83.45
CA GLY A 449 35.87 -61.65 -82.87
C GLY A 449 36.40 -60.51 -82.00
N TYR A 450 36.59 -59.33 -82.59
CA TYR A 450 36.90 -58.12 -81.83
C TYR A 450 35.65 -57.63 -81.08
N ILE A 451 35.58 -57.85 -79.77
CA ILE A 451 34.62 -57.19 -78.89
C ILE A 451 35.30 -56.02 -78.20
N SER A 452 34.92 -54.81 -78.62
CA SER A 452 35.22 -53.57 -77.91
C SER A 452 34.36 -53.50 -76.64
N VAL A 453 34.93 -53.82 -75.49
CA VAL A 453 34.26 -53.60 -74.20
C VAL A 453 34.45 -52.15 -73.76
N THR A 454 33.45 -51.32 -74.01
CA THR A 454 33.25 -50.09 -73.24
C THR A 454 32.53 -50.46 -71.95
N GLN A 455 33.07 -50.03 -70.81
CA GLN A 455 32.53 -50.29 -69.48
C GLN A 455 31.11 -49.71 -69.36
N THR A 456 30.09 -50.53 -69.07
CA THR A 456 28.74 -50.05 -68.72
C THR A 456 28.15 -50.85 -67.57
N SER A 457 27.55 -50.13 -66.62
CA SER A 457 26.65 -50.70 -65.61
C SER A 457 25.47 -51.43 -66.28
N SER A 458 24.96 -52.47 -65.60
CA SER A 458 23.90 -53.38 -66.03
C SER A 458 24.23 -54.31 -67.22
N VAL A 459 24.20 -55.62 -66.96
CA VAL A 459 24.21 -56.67 -67.98
C VAL A 459 22.83 -57.32 -67.99
N SER A 460 22.17 -57.31 -69.14
CA SER A 460 20.98 -58.11 -69.42
C SER A 460 21.41 -59.28 -70.29
N VAL A 461 21.23 -60.53 -69.84
CA VAL A 461 21.54 -61.72 -70.66
C VAL A 461 20.24 -62.27 -71.24
N GLU A 462 20.09 -62.12 -72.55
CA GLU A 462 19.04 -62.78 -73.33
C GLU A 462 19.53 -64.19 -73.71
N VAL A 463 18.85 -65.23 -73.20
CA VAL A 463 19.24 -66.63 -73.44
C VAL A 463 18.65 -67.11 -74.76
N LEU A 464 19.46 -67.06 -75.83
CA LEU A 464 19.18 -67.82 -77.05
C LEU A 464 19.64 -69.27 -76.85
N ALA A 465 18.67 -70.18 -76.71
CA ALA A 465 18.93 -71.58 -76.45
C ALA A 465 19.62 -72.26 -77.65
N SER A 466 20.82 -72.79 -77.41
CA SER A 466 21.40 -73.91 -78.15
C SER A 466 22.01 -74.87 -77.14
N GLU A 467 21.67 -76.15 -77.25
CA GLU A 467 21.91 -77.17 -76.22
C GLU A 467 23.41 -77.46 -76.03
N THR A 468 24.04 -76.86 -75.02
CA THR A 468 25.26 -77.43 -74.42
C THR A 468 25.32 -77.11 -72.93
N LEU A 469 25.46 -78.15 -72.12
CA LEU A 469 25.57 -78.05 -70.67
C LEU A 469 26.91 -77.39 -70.31
N VAL A 470 26.87 -76.19 -69.70
CA VAL A 470 28.06 -75.57 -69.10
C VAL A 470 27.89 -75.65 -67.59
N GLU A 471 28.75 -76.44 -66.93
CA GLU A 471 28.87 -76.41 -65.48
C GLU A 471 29.36 -75.03 -65.03
N ILE A 472 28.61 -74.41 -64.12
CA ILE A 472 29.08 -73.23 -63.41
C ILE A 472 30.01 -73.73 -62.30
N ASP A 473 31.32 -73.59 -62.50
CA ASP A 473 32.27 -73.76 -61.41
C ASP A 473 32.06 -72.65 -60.37
N SER A 474 31.66 -73.05 -59.17
CA SER A 474 31.27 -72.16 -58.09
C SER A 474 32.49 -71.58 -57.37
N SER A 475 33.11 -70.56 -57.96
CA SER A 475 34.24 -69.83 -57.34
C SER A 475 34.08 -68.30 -57.30
N ILE A 476 32.86 -67.77 -57.50
CA ILE A 476 32.52 -66.37 -57.19
C ILE A 476 31.97 -66.27 -55.76
N ASN A 477 32.87 -66.02 -54.81
CA ASN A 477 32.53 -65.75 -53.42
C ASN A 477 32.21 -64.25 -53.22
N VAL A 478 30.97 -63.85 -53.53
CA VAL A 478 30.45 -62.52 -53.17
C VAL A 478 29.60 -62.66 -51.92
N ALA A 479 30.16 -62.23 -50.78
CA ALA A 479 29.44 -62.18 -49.52
C ALA A 479 28.37 -61.08 -49.56
N ASN A 480 27.15 -61.45 -49.15
CA ASN A 480 26.02 -60.59 -48.77
C ASN A 480 25.37 -59.75 -49.88
N PHE A 481 24.33 -60.33 -50.49
CA PHE A 481 23.16 -59.56 -50.94
C PHE A 481 21.97 -59.86 -50.02
N SER A 482 21.73 -58.97 -49.06
CA SER A 482 20.36 -58.66 -48.64
C SER A 482 19.92 -57.42 -49.43
N ASP A 483 18.64 -57.38 -49.80
CA ASP A 483 17.96 -56.22 -50.40
C ASP A 483 18.25 -55.87 -51.87
N ILE A 484 18.00 -56.82 -52.79
CA ILE A 484 17.39 -56.48 -54.08
C ILE A 484 16.19 -57.41 -54.34
N GLN A 485 14.99 -56.84 -54.40
CA GLN A 485 13.78 -57.56 -54.79
C GLN A 485 13.58 -57.54 -56.31
N PHE A 486 13.14 -58.67 -56.87
CA PHE A 486 12.75 -58.75 -58.28
C PHE A 486 11.32 -58.25 -58.49
N ALA A 487 11.19 -57.07 -59.11
CA ALA A 487 9.93 -56.64 -59.70
C ALA A 487 9.75 -57.28 -61.09
N SER A 488 8.69 -58.07 -61.26
CA SER A 488 8.28 -58.65 -62.55
C SER A 488 7.79 -57.60 -63.55
N VAL A 489 7.87 -57.86 -64.87
CA VAL A 489 6.78 -57.53 -65.83
C VAL A 489 6.95 -58.17 -67.23
N SER A 490 5.89 -58.88 -67.65
CA SER A 490 5.28 -59.02 -69.01
C SER A 490 6.10 -59.16 -70.32
N THR A 491 5.82 -60.25 -71.07
CA THR A 491 5.15 -60.32 -72.41
C THR A 491 5.44 -61.71 -73.05
N GLY A 492 4.63 -62.34 -73.93
CA GLY A 492 3.26 -62.10 -74.39
C GLY A 492 2.95 -62.88 -75.69
N SER A 493 1.83 -63.63 -75.75
CA SER A 493 1.29 -64.45 -76.88
C SER A 493 2.03 -65.76 -77.20
N GLU A 494 1.40 -66.91 -77.48
CA GLU A 494 -0.02 -67.33 -77.52
C GLU A 494 -0.08 -68.89 -77.36
N SER A 495 -1.19 -69.66 -77.26
CA SER A 495 -2.63 -69.44 -77.45
C SER A 495 -3.49 -70.51 -76.71
N ALA A 496 -4.80 -70.51 -77.00
CA ALA A 496 -5.81 -71.58 -76.89
C ALA A 496 -6.50 -71.87 -75.52
N ALA A 497 -7.82 -72.04 -75.65
CA ALA A 497 -8.77 -72.69 -74.73
C ALA A 497 -9.24 -71.95 -73.45
N THR A 498 -10.19 -71.03 -73.65
CA THR A 498 -11.51 -71.00 -72.95
C THR A 498 -11.58 -71.31 -71.45
N GLY A 499 -11.81 -70.28 -70.62
CA GLY A 499 -12.24 -70.44 -69.23
C GLY A 499 -12.75 -69.11 -68.65
N SER A 500 -13.96 -69.08 -68.10
CA SER A 500 -14.62 -67.85 -67.62
C SER A 500 -14.50 -67.67 -66.10
N GLN A 501 -14.85 -66.46 -65.63
CA GLN A 501 -15.23 -66.08 -64.24
C GLN A 501 -14.13 -65.60 -63.26
N HIS A 502 -13.88 -64.28 -63.31
CA HIS A 502 -14.21 -63.31 -62.26
C HIS A 502 -14.68 -63.86 -60.88
N ILE A 503 -13.86 -63.78 -59.80
CA ILE A 503 -14.26 -63.71 -58.38
C ILE A 503 -13.04 -63.52 -57.42
N THR A 504 -13.18 -62.64 -56.41
CA THR A 504 -12.46 -62.45 -55.10
C THR A 504 -10.95 -62.80 -54.93
N GLY A 505 -10.11 -62.08 -54.19
CA GLY A 505 -10.30 -60.95 -53.28
C GLY A 505 -10.53 -61.32 -51.80
N PHE A 506 -9.45 -61.59 -51.03
CA PHE A 506 -9.37 -61.65 -49.54
C PHE A 506 -7.89 -61.30 -49.19
N GLU A 507 -7.55 -60.22 -48.46
CA GLU A 507 -7.68 -59.93 -47.01
C GLU A 507 -6.46 -60.32 -46.15
N SER A 508 -5.92 -59.36 -45.41
CA SER A 508 -5.85 -59.32 -43.93
C SER A 508 -5.02 -58.10 -43.51
N SER A 509 -5.16 -57.50 -42.32
CA SER A 509 -6.29 -57.40 -41.37
C SER A 509 -5.89 -56.30 -40.36
N GLY A 510 -6.76 -55.34 -40.06
CA GLY A 510 -6.37 -54.22 -39.18
C GLY A 510 -7.45 -53.16 -39.04
N GLY A 511 -8.66 -53.55 -38.67
CA GLY A 511 -9.78 -52.63 -38.52
C GLY A 511 -9.64 -51.71 -37.30
N GLY A 512 -10.01 -50.44 -37.49
CA GLY A 512 -10.28 -49.52 -36.38
C GLY A 512 -11.79 -49.36 -36.15
N SER A 513 -12.15 -49.07 -34.90
CA SER A 513 -13.48 -48.59 -34.47
C SER A 513 -13.33 -48.01 -33.06
N GLY A 514 -14.04 -46.96 -32.63
CA GLY A 514 -15.06 -46.15 -33.31
C GLY A 514 -15.49 -44.99 -32.38
N SER A 515 -16.25 -44.04 -32.91
CA SER A 515 -16.65 -42.81 -32.19
C SER A 515 -18.04 -42.89 -31.55
N SER A 516 -18.14 -42.48 -30.28
CA SER A 516 -19.32 -41.90 -29.59
C SER A 516 -18.89 -41.60 -28.14
N GLY A 517 -19.26 -40.53 -27.44
CA GLY A 517 -20.35 -39.56 -27.63
C GLY A 517 -21.26 -39.59 -26.39
N GLY A 518 -21.41 -38.46 -25.67
CA GLY A 518 -22.45 -38.29 -24.63
C GLY A 518 -21.99 -38.13 -23.17
N ASN A 519 -21.89 -36.87 -22.74
CA ASN A 519 -22.49 -36.24 -21.54
C ASN A 519 -22.61 -36.88 -20.13
N SER A 520 -22.81 -35.97 -19.16
CA SER A 520 -23.31 -36.09 -17.77
C SER A 520 -22.39 -36.63 -16.66
N GLU A 521 -21.99 -35.70 -15.79
CA GLU A 521 -22.14 -35.68 -14.32
C GLU A 521 -22.03 -37.00 -13.52
N SER A 522 -21.09 -37.05 -12.55
CA SER A 522 -21.42 -36.93 -11.10
C SER A 522 -20.27 -37.36 -10.17
N SER A 523 -20.03 -36.55 -9.13
CA SER A 523 -19.56 -36.91 -7.76
C SER A 523 -18.33 -37.80 -7.51
N GLY A 524 -17.40 -37.30 -6.67
CA GLY A 524 -16.29 -38.09 -6.07
C GLY A 524 -15.03 -37.24 -5.83
N ASP A 525 -15.12 -36.17 -5.03
CA ASP A 525 -14.69 -36.17 -3.62
C ASP A 525 -13.21 -36.54 -3.36
N ASN A 526 -12.39 -35.52 -3.07
CA ASN A 526 -11.49 -35.59 -1.92
C ASN A 526 -11.07 -34.19 -1.45
N SER A 527 -11.87 -33.60 -0.55
CA SER A 527 -11.42 -32.44 0.22
C SER A 527 -10.66 -32.85 1.48
N LYS A 528 -9.48 -32.27 1.75
CA LYS A 528 -8.81 -32.35 3.06
C LYS A 528 -8.23 -31.01 3.51
N PRO A 529 -8.85 -30.38 4.51
CA PRO A 529 -8.17 -29.51 5.47
C PRO A 529 -8.13 -30.19 6.85
N ALA A 530 -6.94 -30.31 7.46
CA ALA A 530 -6.81 -30.79 8.84
C ALA A 530 -6.84 -29.61 9.83
N ARG A 531 -7.80 -29.61 10.75
CA ARG A 531 -7.85 -28.69 11.92
C ARG A 531 -8.12 -29.46 13.21
N GLY A 532 -7.48 -29.03 14.30
CA GLY A 532 -7.83 -29.36 15.68
C GLY A 532 -6.71 -30.09 16.42
N ARG A 533 -6.31 -29.68 17.63
CA ARG A 533 -7.18 -29.26 18.74
C ARG A 533 -6.56 -28.17 19.63
N ARG A 534 -7.43 -27.47 20.36
CA ARG A 534 -7.08 -26.62 21.52
C ARG A 534 -6.96 -27.51 22.77
N ASN A 535 -6.21 -27.06 23.77
CA ASN A 535 -6.70 -27.03 25.15
C ASN A 535 -6.06 -25.86 25.91
N ARG A 536 -6.87 -25.30 26.81
CA ARG A 536 -6.57 -24.33 27.89
C ARG A 536 -6.92 -25.05 29.22
N PRO A 537 -6.67 -24.53 30.44
CA PRO A 537 -6.38 -23.14 30.84
C PRO A 537 -4.95 -22.67 30.56
#